data_AF-A0A943FE22-F1
#
_entry.id   AF-A0A943FE22-F1
#
_cell.length_a   1.000
_cell.length_b   1.000
_cell.length_c   1.000
_cell.angle_alpha   90.00
_cell.angle_beta   90.00
_cell.angle_gamma   90.00
#
_symmetry.space_group_name_H-M   'P 1'
#
loop_
_entity.id
_entity.type
_entity.pdbx_description
1 polymer ?
#
loop_
_entity_poly.entity_id
_entity_poly.type
_entity_poly.pdbx_seq_one_letter_code
_entity_poly.pdbx_strand_id
1 'polypeptide(L)'
;MNNIFSLVLIPLLLFVICYMFGSIVTIKYKVGCGEKTVLGFLGIIALFQIVALPFMYYETSVWPLLSICVLFCVLVILVYTGLAIKNRKEENRKKAIFLFKPNKNKYELIISGIILGLIAFQLFYVLYYQHSDADDSYYVAQISTIIDTNYLMDIEPTTGIDAFEQLPTYKLIGHEVLLGVIAKMFHINAAYLCHMIIPAFMIPLHYIVVYEMGKQIDESHKKIFVLLCVFVNLFGAFSGATASAFLTYRIWQGKAVLVNIVLPILLTEFIKIYRKQEVTKCSIVKLLSALWAGFFCTTVGLYLIPIIYFVYTVVYFLVYKDFKNSFRLCLPVIMCLPFVFVKLFTFFKQDYFVGIEEYEVALSFKDAFFVKYLNSDKVWIWVLLFGFAILYIWKAGTKIEKMVAVYSPIVLFLTFGNPLFMSFIIKYVTGESVYWRLFWLYQFRYIVVIAMIIYLSKEKERKLISLFVVILLIIGAGEYIFEEPHFKERSNRYKLSDRAVLISDEIIREGHEENNYLLLPEPYSFEIRQYTGKVRLVHGLYTKHFYNKEEYEQLERLYEQLYELKVWNPEVLQKRLKYFHVDYVYIPNDTLRFNELPDNLKLFFEKDDYTVFKVMREATN
;
A
#
# COMPACT_ATOMS: atom_id res chain seq x y z
N MET A 1 11.22 -22.92 5.57
CA MET A 1 10.72 -22.64 6.95
C MET A 1 9.29 -23.15 7.08
N ASN A 2 8.90 -23.73 8.22
CA ASN A 2 7.48 -24.05 8.49
C ASN A 2 6.64 -22.76 8.38
N ASN A 3 5.58 -22.80 7.57
CA ASN A 3 4.86 -21.60 7.14
C ASN A 3 4.17 -20.84 8.28
N ILE A 4 3.73 -21.56 9.31
CA ILE A 4 3.15 -20.96 10.52
C ILE A 4 4.21 -20.21 11.33
N PHE A 5 5.44 -20.73 11.36
CA PHE A 5 6.55 -20.09 12.07
C PHE A 5 6.93 -18.76 11.42
N SER A 6 7.00 -18.71 10.08
CA SER A 6 7.29 -17.45 9.38
C SER A 6 6.17 -16.40 9.53
N LEU A 7 4.91 -16.82 9.60
CA LEU A 7 3.76 -15.93 9.80
C LEU A 7 3.82 -15.16 11.14
N VAL A 8 4.41 -15.76 12.18
CA VAL A 8 4.55 -15.12 13.49
C VAL A 8 5.92 -14.47 13.68
N LEU A 9 6.99 -15.17 13.30
CA LEU A 9 8.35 -14.72 13.55
C LEU A 9 8.69 -13.45 12.76
N ILE A 10 8.34 -13.38 11.48
CA ILE A 10 8.77 -12.25 10.62
C ILE A 10 8.11 -10.94 11.06
N PRO A 11 6.78 -10.86 11.26
CA PRO A 11 6.16 -9.65 11.78
C PRO A 11 6.75 -9.22 13.14
N LEU A 12 7.05 -10.18 14.03
CA LEU A 12 7.69 -9.91 15.31
C LEU A 12 9.10 -9.34 15.13
N LEU A 13 9.92 -9.90 14.25
CA LEU A 13 11.25 -9.38 13.93
C LEU A 13 11.16 -7.96 13.34
N LEU A 14 10.22 -7.70 12.43
CA LEU A 14 9.99 -6.37 11.88
C LEU A 14 9.63 -5.36 12.98
N PHE A 15 8.75 -5.73 13.92
CA PHE A 15 8.43 -4.88 15.08
C PHE A 15 9.64 -4.62 15.97
N VAL A 16 10.43 -5.66 16.27
CA VAL A 16 11.63 -5.55 17.11
C VAL A 16 12.65 -4.61 16.46
N ILE A 17 12.94 -4.78 15.17
CA ILE A 17 13.88 -3.93 14.43
C ILE A 17 13.38 -2.48 14.38
N CYS A 18 12.10 -2.24 14.11
CA CYS A 18 11.50 -0.91 14.17
C CYS A 18 11.68 -0.29 15.56
N TYR A 19 11.34 -1.02 16.62
CA TYR A 19 11.50 -0.53 17.99
C TYR A 19 12.95 -0.24 18.38
N MET A 20 13.89 -1.11 18.00
CA MET A 20 15.32 -0.95 18.27
C MET A 20 15.87 0.28 17.54
N PHE A 21 15.63 0.40 16.23
CA PHE A 21 16.09 1.55 15.45
C PHE A 21 15.45 2.85 15.98
N GLY A 22 14.15 2.82 16.25
CA GLY A 22 13.42 3.91 16.89
C GLY A 22 14.01 4.34 18.23
N SER A 23 14.43 3.40 19.07
CA SER A 23 15.08 3.68 20.35
C SER A 23 16.46 4.33 20.18
N ILE A 24 17.23 3.93 19.16
CA ILE A 24 18.53 4.53 18.84
C ILE A 24 18.33 5.98 18.41
N VAL A 25 17.47 6.23 17.42
CA VAL A 25 17.29 7.60 16.87
C VAL A 25 16.62 8.56 17.86
N THR A 26 15.89 8.02 18.84
CA THR A 26 15.24 8.82 19.89
C THR A 26 16.00 8.82 21.22
N ILE A 27 17.25 8.37 21.28
CA ILE A 27 17.99 8.23 22.55
C ILE A 27 18.05 9.52 23.39
N LYS A 28 18.07 10.69 22.74
CA LYS A 28 18.10 12.00 23.41
C LYS A 28 16.71 12.49 23.86
N TYR A 29 15.65 11.78 23.52
CA TYR A 29 14.26 12.18 23.72
C TYR A 29 13.51 11.12 24.54
N LYS A 30 12.80 11.56 25.59
CA LYS A 30 11.94 10.66 26.36
C LYS A 30 10.63 10.43 25.60
N VAL A 31 10.58 9.36 24.81
CA VAL A 31 9.41 8.94 24.03
C VAL A 31 8.95 7.53 24.44
N GLY A 32 7.65 7.26 24.25
CA GLY A 32 7.04 5.96 24.58
C GLY A 32 7.39 4.85 23.59
N CYS A 33 7.03 3.61 23.92
CA CYS A 33 7.27 2.45 23.05
C CYS A 33 6.62 2.58 21.67
N GLY A 34 5.34 3.00 21.61
CA GLY A 34 4.63 3.21 20.35
C GLY A 34 5.33 4.21 19.43
N GLU A 35 5.66 5.41 19.96
CA GLU A 35 6.40 6.43 19.20
C GLU A 35 7.77 5.95 18.72
N LYS A 36 8.50 5.15 19.51
CA LYS A 36 9.76 4.53 19.05
C LYS A 36 9.52 3.62 17.86
N THR A 37 8.56 2.69 17.94
CA THR A 37 8.24 1.78 16.84
C THR A 37 7.83 2.54 15.58
N VAL A 38 6.99 3.58 15.71
CA VAL A 38 6.53 4.40 14.59
C VAL A 38 7.66 5.17 13.92
N LEU A 39 8.49 5.86 14.70
CA LEU A 39 9.65 6.60 14.17
C LEU A 39 10.73 5.67 13.61
N GLY A 40 10.87 4.48 14.19
CA GLY A 40 11.74 3.45 13.68
C GLY A 40 11.30 2.95 12.31
N PHE A 41 10.02 2.59 12.16
CA PHE A 41 9.46 2.21 10.87
C PHE A 41 9.65 3.32 9.83
N LEU A 42 9.25 4.56 10.17
CA LEU A 42 9.38 5.72 9.29
C LEU A 42 10.82 5.93 8.83
N GLY A 43 11.78 5.86 9.76
CA GLY A 43 13.18 6.06 9.44
C GLY A 43 13.77 4.92 8.62
N ILE A 44 13.34 3.66 8.85
CA ILE A 44 13.78 2.51 8.05
C ILE A 44 13.35 2.66 6.59
N ILE A 45 12.07 2.93 6.33
CA ILE A 45 11.59 3.04 4.93
C ILE A 45 12.15 4.28 4.23
N ALA A 46 12.35 5.40 4.95
CA ALA A 46 13.00 6.59 4.41
C ALA A 46 14.48 6.32 4.06
N LEU A 47 15.22 5.68 4.95
CA LEU A 47 16.62 5.31 4.72
C LEU A 47 16.73 4.29 3.58
N PHE A 48 15.83 3.30 3.54
CA PHE A 48 15.79 2.32 2.47
C PHE A 48 15.61 2.98 1.12
N GLN A 49 14.66 3.92 0.97
CA GLN A 49 14.47 4.62 -0.31
C GLN A 49 15.72 5.35 -0.77
N ILE A 50 16.44 6.02 0.14
CA ILE A 50 17.68 6.73 -0.17
C ILE A 50 18.77 5.75 -0.62
N VAL A 51 18.93 4.64 0.11
CA VAL A 51 19.97 3.64 -0.14
C VAL A 51 19.68 2.81 -1.39
N ALA A 52 18.42 2.43 -1.61
CA ALA A 52 18.00 1.62 -2.75
C ALA A 52 18.03 2.40 -4.07
N LEU A 53 17.89 3.73 -4.03
CA LEU A 53 17.79 4.58 -5.22
C LEU A 53 18.85 4.31 -6.30
N PRO A 54 20.17 4.27 -6.02
CA PRO A 54 21.17 3.95 -7.05
C PRO A 54 20.99 2.54 -7.63
N PHE A 55 20.71 1.53 -6.79
CA PHE A 55 20.50 0.16 -7.26
C PHE A 55 19.25 0.03 -8.14
N MET A 56 18.21 0.78 -7.80
CA MET A 56 16.97 0.90 -8.54
C MET A 56 17.14 1.65 -9.86
N TYR A 57 17.98 2.69 -9.89
CA TYR A 57 18.22 3.51 -11.08
C TYR A 57 19.11 2.80 -12.11
N TYR A 58 20.10 2.04 -11.65
CA TYR A 58 20.99 1.24 -12.49
C TYR A 58 20.52 -0.20 -12.69
N GLU A 59 19.31 -0.53 -12.22
CA GLU A 59 18.66 -1.83 -12.40
C GLU A 59 19.56 -3.02 -12.04
N THR A 60 20.29 -2.86 -10.93
CA THR A 60 21.36 -3.79 -10.55
C THR A 60 20.80 -5.08 -9.95
N SER A 61 21.68 -6.06 -9.74
CA SER A 61 21.34 -7.22 -8.92
C SER A 61 20.87 -6.82 -7.51
N VAL A 62 19.94 -7.57 -6.94
CA VAL A 62 19.39 -7.37 -5.58
C VAL A 62 20.38 -7.74 -4.47
N TRP A 63 21.40 -8.55 -4.75
CA TRP A 63 22.33 -9.09 -3.74
C TRP A 63 23.10 -8.02 -2.93
N PRO A 64 23.65 -6.95 -3.54
CA PRO A 64 24.28 -5.87 -2.79
C PRO A 64 23.30 -5.16 -1.86
N LEU A 65 22.09 -4.84 -2.34
CA LEU A 65 21.05 -4.19 -1.54
C LEU A 65 20.59 -5.07 -0.37
N LEU A 66 20.38 -6.38 -0.62
CA LEU A 66 20.08 -7.36 0.41
C LEU A 66 21.19 -7.41 1.46
N SER A 67 22.45 -7.43 1.05
CA SER A 67 23.61 -7.46 1.96
C SER A 67 23.64 -6.22 2.86
N ILE A 68 23.37 -5.04 2.30
CA ILE A 68 23.26 -3.79 3.07
C ILE A 68 22.11 -3.86 4.07
N CYS A 69 20.96 -4.42 3.69
CA CYS A 69 19.81 -4.56 4.60
C CYS A 69 20.11 -5.52 5.76
N VAL A 70 20.77 -6.65 5.49
CA VAL A 70 21.22 -7.59 6.54
C VAL A 70 22.22 -6.92 7.49
N LEU A 71 23.22 -6.22 6.93
CA LEU A 71 24.21 -5.48 7.73
C LEU A 71 23.53 -4.40 8.58
N PHE A 72 22.57 -3.66 8.03
CA PHE A 72 21.78 -2.68 8.76
C PHE A 72 21.05 -3.32 9.95
N CYS A 73 20.37 -4.45 9.76
CA CYS A 73 19.71 -5.16 10.85
C CYS A 73 20.71 -5.58 11.95
N VAL A 74 21.86 -6.15 11.56
CA VAL A 74 22.93 -6.54 12.52
C VAL A 74 23.43 -5.32 13.30
N LEU A 75 23.72 -4.21 12.61
CA LEU A 75 24.19 -2.97 13.24
C LEU A 75 23.15 -2.40 14.21
N VAL A 76 21.87 -2.38 13.84
CA VAL A 76 20.79 -1.94 14.74
C VAL A 76 20.75 -2.79 16.01
N ILE A 77 20.87 -4.11 15.88
CA ILE A 77 20.89 -5.04 17.03
C ILE A 77 22.12 -4.78 17.90
N LEU A 78 23.32 -4.65 17.31
CA LEU A 78 24.57 -4.43 18.04
C LEU A 78 24.58 -3.08 18.78
N VAL A 79 24.16 -2.01 18.10
CA VAL A 79 24.11 -0.67 18.70
C VAL A 79 23.06 -0.63 19.82
N TYR A 80 21.86 -1.18 19.58
CA TYR A 80 20.82 -1.21 20.59
C TYR A 80 21.23 -2.03 21.82
N THR A 81 21.83 -3.22 21.62
CA THR A 81 22.29 -4.07 22.73
C THR A 81 23.43 -3.41 23.51
N GLY A 82 24.39 -2.76 22.84
CA GLY A 82 25.44 -1.97 23.49
C GLY A 82 24.89 -0.82 24.34
N LEU A 83 23.90 -0.09 23.81
CA LEU A 83 23.20 0.97 24.55
C LEU A 83 22.40 0.41 25.73
N ALA A 84 21.70 -0.71 25.56
CA ALA A 84 20.95 -1.37 26.61
C ALA A 84 21.87 -1.84 27.76
N ILE A 85 23.03 -2.41 27.44
CA ILE A 85 24.04 -2.82 28.44
C ILE A 85 24.62 -1.60 29.16
N LYS A 86 24.95 -0.51 28.44
CA LYS A 86 25.44 0.74 29.03
C LYS A 86 24.42 1.35 30.00
N ASN A 87 23.16 1.44 29.57
CA ASN A 87 22.09 2.02 30.38
C ASN A 87 21.74 1.10 31.57
N ARG A 88 21.81 -0.23 31.43
CA ARG A 88 21.62 -1.18 32.53
C ARG A 88 22.71 -1.06 33.60
N LYS A 89 23.95 -0.70 33.22
CA LYS A 89 25.02 -0.37 34.19
C LYS A 89 24.74 0.93 34.96
N GLU A 90 24.06 1.91 34.36
CA GLU A 90 23.57 3.12 35.06
C GLU A 90 22.32 2.84 35.91
N GLU A 91 21.41 1.98 35.44
CA GLU A 91 20.15 1.64 36.08
C GLU A 91 20.33 0.65 37.26
N ASN A 92 21.34 -0.23 37.21
CA ASN A 92 21.77 -1.04 38.37
C ASN A 92 22.31 -0.17 39.53
N ARG A 93 22.56 1.12 39.32
CA ARG A 93 22.86 2.10 40.39
C ARG A 93 21.60 2.77 40.97
N LYS A 94 20.43 2.61 40.33
CA LYS A 94 19.15 3.21 40.73
C LYS A 94 17.98 2.26 40.45
N LYS A 95 17.86 1.25 41.31
CA LYS A 95 16.68 0.42 41.59
C LYS A 95 16.09 -0.40 40.44
N ALA A 96 16.23 -1.70 40.64
CA ALA A 96 15.32 -2.74 40.20
C ALA A 96 13.85 -2.45 40.56
N ILE A 97 12.97 -3.02 39.73
CA ILE A 97 11.50 -3.17 39.90
C ILE A 97 10.68 -1.93 39.51
N PHE A 98 10.45 -1.74 38.21
CA PHE A 98 9.19 -1.21 37.71
C PHE A 98 8.89 -1.60 36.25
N LEU A 99 8.92 -2.89 35.92
CA LEU A 99 8.34 -3.40 34.67
C LEU A 99 6.95 -3.97 35.00
N PHE A 100 5.94 -3.41 34.32
CA PHE A 100 4.51 -3.55 34.57
C PHE A 100 4.00 -2.86 35.85
N LYS A 101 3.64 -1.57 35.71
CA LYS A 101 2.57 -1.00 36.54
C LYS A 101 1.27 -1.52 35.95
N PRO A 102 0.60 -2.52 36.54
CA PRO A 102 -0.73 -2.89 36.09
C PRO A 102 -1.60 -1.63 36.12
N ASN A 103 -2.30 -1.39 35.01
CA ASN A 103 -3.21 -0.25 34.93
C ASN A 103 -4.30 -0.48 35.98
N LYS A 104 -4.36 0.35 37.02
CA LYS A 104 -5.27 0.15 38.15
C LYS A 104 -6.74 0.42 37.79
N ASN A 105 -7.01 1.04 36.64
CA ASN A 105 -8.37 1.36 36.20
C ASN A 105 -8.99 0.21 35.37
N LYS A 106 -9.95 -0.50 35.97
CA LYS A 106 -10.68 -1.60 35.32
C LYS A 106 -11.33 -1.19 33.99
N TYR A 107 -11.89 0.01 33.88
CA TYR A 107 -12.54 0.50 32.66
C TYR A 107 -11.56 0.62 31.50
N GLU A 108 -10.37 1.14 31.77
CA GLU A 108 -9.32 1.28 30.76
C GLU A 108 -8.75 -0.06 30.30
N LEU A 109 -8.78 -1.08 31.16
CA LEU A 109 -8.39 -2.44 30.80
C LEU A 109 -9.44 -3.08 29.88
N ILE A 110 -10.73 -2.91 30.19
CA ILE A 110 -11.84 -3.41 29.37
C ILE A 110 -11.79 -2.79 27.97
N ILE A 111 -11.68 -1.46 27.86
CA ILE A 111 -11.58 -0.78 26.56
C ILE A 111 -10.37 -1.29 25.77
N SER A 112 -9.21 -1.45 26.41
CA SER A 112 -8.03 -2.01 25.75
C SER A 112 -8.26 -3.45 25.29
N GLY A 113 -8.95 -4.28 26.08
CA GLY A 113 -9.33 -5.65 25.69
C GLY A 113 -10.26 -5.67 24.47
N ILE A 114 -11.26 -4.78 24.43
CA ILE A 114 -12.18 -4.64 23.28
C ILE A 114 -11.41 -4.23 22.02
N ILE A 115 -10.54 -3.21 22.12
CA ILE A 115 -9.73 -2.75 20.98
C ILE A 115 -8.86 -3.90 20.45
N LEU A 116 -8.14 -4.59 21.34
CA LEU A 116 -7.29 -5.72 20.94
C LEU A 116 -8.10 -6.86 20.33
N GLY A 117 -9.27 -7.18 20.88
CA GLY A 117 -10.20 -8.17 20.33
C GLY A 117 -10.69 -7.81 18.94
N LEU A 118 -11.08 -6.56 18.70
CA LEU A 118 -11.52 -6.08 17.39
C LEU A 118 -10.40 -6.06 16.34
N ILE A 119 -9.18 -5.64 16.73
CA ILE A 119 -8.01 -5.68 15.84
C ILE A 119 -7.64 -7.14 15.52
N ALA A 120 -7.67 -8.02 16.52
CA ALA A 120 -7.43 -9.45 16.32
C ALA A 120 -8.48 -10.09 15.42
N PHE A 121 -9.76 -9.69 15.55
CA PHE A 121 -10.83 -10.10 14.65
C PHE A 121 -10.62 -9.61 13.22
N GLN A 122 -10.26 -8.33 13.03
CA GLN A 122 -9.92 -7.78 11.71
C GLN A 122 -8.77 -8.55 11.07
N LEU A 123 -7.70 -8.80 11.84
CA LEU A 123 -6.55 -9.59 11.38
C LEU A 123 -6.92 -11.02 11.03
N PHE A 124 -7.68 -11.70 11.90
CA PHE A 124 -8.15 -13.05 11.64
C PHE A 124 -8.89 -13.11 10.30
N TYR A 125 -9.82 -12.20 10.07
CA TYR A 125 -10.61 -12.18 8.84
C TYR A 125 -9.73 -11.95 7.62
N VAL A 126 -8.86 -10.93 7.66
CA VAL A 126 -7.92 -10.63 6.56
C VAL A 126 -7.00 -11.81 6.28
N LEU A 127 -6.57 -12.58 7.29
CA LEU A 127 -5.65 -13.72 7.13
C LEU A 127 -6.35 -15.02 6.71
N TYR A 128 -7.61 -15.22 7.12
CA TYR A 128 -8.37 -16.44 6.86
C TYR A 128 -9.08 -16.41 5.51
N TYR A 129 -9.69 -15.28 5.15
CA TYR A 129 -10.41 -15.11 3.88
C TYR A 129 -9.51 -14.55 2.79
N GLN A 130 -9.94 -14.67 1.54
CA GLN A 130 -9.30 -14.09 0.36
C GLN A 130 -10.22 -13.12 -0.37
N HIS A 131 -9.62 -12.18 -1.08
CA HIS A 131 -10.28 -11.33 -2.07
C HIS A 131 -9.38 -11.25 -3.30
N SER A 132 -9.96 -10.96 -4.46
CA SER A 132 -9.19 -10.78 -5.69
C SER A 132 -8.85 -9.31 -5.89
N ASP A 133 -7.60 -9.02 -6.24
CA ASP A 133 -7.15 -7.69 -6.65
C ASP A 133 -6.32 -7.78 -7.93
N ALA A 134 -6.82 -7.16 -8.99
CA ALA A 134 -6.13 -7.10 -10.28
C ALA A 134 -4.81 -6.32 -10.19
N ASP A 135 -4.68 -5.37 -9.26
CA ASP A 135 -3.44 -4.60 -9.10
C ASP A 135 -2.26 -5.47 -8.65
N ASP A 136 -2.53 -6.61 -7.99
CA ASP A 136 -1.49 -7.53 -7.54
C ASP A 136 -0.81 -8.25 -8.72
N SER A 137 -1.46 -8.29 -9.91
CA SER A 137 -0.81 -8.74 -11.15
C SER A 137 0.42 -7.93 -11.51
N TYR A 138 0.53 -6.70 -10.97
CA TYR A 138 1.71 -5.86 -11.09
C TYR A 138 2.55 -5.86 -9.81
N TYR A 139 1.95 -5.49 -8.66
CA TYR A 139 2.72 -5.22 -7.44
C TYR A 139 3.31 -6.48 -6.81
N VAL A 140 2.52 -7.56 -6.69
CA VAL A 140 3.02 -8.84 -6.16
C VAL A 140 3.89 -9.53 -7.20
N ALA A 141 3.53 -9.40 -8.48
CA ALA A 141 4.36 -9.90 -9.57
C ALA A 141 5.74 -9.24 -9.62
N GLN A 142 5.88 -7.95 -9.29
CA GLN A 142 7.18 -7.28 -9.22
C GLN A 142 8.09 -7.93 -8.16
N ILE A 143 7.51 -8.32 -7.03
CA ILE A 143 8.21 -9.03 -5.96
C ILE A 143 8.66 -10.40 -6.46
N SER A 144 7.76 -11.14 -7.14
CA SER A 144 8.08 -12.41 -7.79
C SER A 144 9.20 -12.28 -8.83
N THR A 145 9.18 -11.25 -9.67
CA THR A 145 10.22 -10.94 -10.65
C THR A 145 11.57 -10.75 -9.96
N ILE A 146 11.66 -9.92 -8.91
CA ILE A 146 12.90 -9.71 -8.15
C ILE A 146 13.43 -11.02 -7.54
N ILE A 147 12.51 -11.84 -7.01
CA ILE A 147 12.86 -13.15 -6.43
C ILE A 147 13.53 -14.02 -7.50
N ASP A 148 12.91 -14.11 -8.67
CA ASP A 148 13.29 -15.01 -9.75
C ASP A 148 14.55 -14.55 -10.50
N THR A 149 14.55 -13.31 -11.00
CA THR A 149 15.62 -12.79 -11.87
C THR A 149 16.87 -12.40 -11.08
N ASN A 150 16.72 -12.04 -9.80
CA ASN A 150 17.75 -11.38 -9.00
C ASN A 150 18.11 -9.96 -9.42
N TYR A 151 17.33 -9.33 -10.28
CA TYR A 151 17.54 -7.95 -10.72
C TYR A 151 16.40 -7.05 -10.25
N LEU A 152 16.68 -5.74 -10.21
CA LEU A 152 15.76 -4.72 -9.75
C LEU A 152 15.20 -3.96 -10.94
N MET A 153 13.90 -4.03 -11.16
CA MET A 153 13.17 -3.11 -12.05
C MET A 153 13.65 -3.06 -13.51
N ASP A 154 14.28 -4.15 -13.97
CA ASP A 154 14.72 -4.39 -15.33
C ASP A 154 13.54 -4.84 -16.22
N ILE A 155 12.73 -5.75 -15.68
CA ILE A 155 11.69 -6.44 -16.43
C ILE A 155 10.30 -6.00 -15.99
N GLU A 156 9.39 -5.90 -16.96
CA GLU A 156 7.98 -5.65 -16.77
C GLU A 156 7.32 -6.78 -15.93
N PRO A 157 6.66 -6.47 -14.80
CA PRO A 157 6.15 -7.50 -13.90
C PRO A 157 4.94 -8.34 -14.34
N THR A 158 3.98 -7.80 -15.11
CA THR A 158 2.72 -8.50 -15.46
C THR A 158 2.92 -9.62 -16.46
N THR A 159 3.98 -9.55 -17.26
CA THR A 159 4.36 -10.50 -18.31
C THR A 159 5.62 -11.24 -17.92
N GLY A 160 6.60 -10.49 -17.39
CA GLY A 160 8.01 -10.85 -17.20
C GLY A 160 8.67 -11.50 -18.38
N ILE A 161 8.31 -11.03 -19.56
CA ILE A 161 9.07 -11.26 -20.79
C ILE A 161 10.31 -10.39 -20.71
N ASP A 162 11.49 -10.99 -20.83
CA ASP A 162 12.77 -10.30 -20.58
C ASP A 162 13.03 -9.12 -21.53
N ALA A 163 12.39 -9.14 -22.72
CA ALA A 163 12.46 -8.05 -23.70
C ALA A 163 11.62 -6.81 -23.31
N PHE A 164 10.69 -6.94 -22.35
CA PHE A 164 9.79 -5.86 -21.96
C PHE A 164 10.34 -5.14 -20.73
N GLU A 165 10.77 -3.89 -20.94
CA GLU A 165 11.24 -3.04 -19.85
C GLU A 165 10.09 -2.56 -18.96
N GLN A 166 10.38 -2.35 -17.68
CA GLN A 166 9.37 -1.82 -16.76
C GLN A 166 8.91 -0.39 -17.13
N LEU A 167 7.61 -0.14 -17.00
CA LEU A 167 7.02 1.19 -17.18
C LEU A 167 7.65 2.24 -16.22
N PRO A 168 8.07 3.43 -16.73
CA PRO A 168 8.71 4.48 -15.93
C PRO A 168 7.89 4.95 -14.73
N THR A 169 6.57 4.98 -14.88
CA THR A 169 5.61 5.33 -13.81
C THR A 169 5.94 4.58 -12.53
N TYR A 170 6.34 3.31 -12.63
CA TYR A 170 6.58 2.41 -11.51
C TYR A 170 8.06 2.21 -11.16
N LYS A 171 9.01 2.68 -11.98
CA LYS A 171 10.45 2.65 -11.64
C LYS A 171 10.75 3.49 -10.39
N LEU A 172 11.84 3.19 -9.68
CA LEU A 172 12.32 3.93 -8.50
C LEU A 172 11.38 3.95 -7.28
N ILE A 173 10.40 3.03 -7.23
CA ILE A 173 9.53 2.85 -6.07
C ILE A 173 10.12 1.77 -5.15
N GLY A 174 10.41 2.14 -3.90
CA GLY A 174 11.12 1.26 -2.97
C GLY A 174 10.25 0.22 -2.27
N HIS A 175 8.93 0.38 -2.24
CA HIS A 175 8.05 -0.49 -1.45
C HIS A 175 8.10 -1.95 -1.88
N GLU A 176 7.81 -2.23 -3.15
CA GLU A 176 7.86 -3.58 -3.71
C GLU A 176 9.29 -4.14 -3.69
N VAL A 177 10.31 -3.29 -3.85
CA VAL A 177 11.71 -3.68 -3.76
C VAL A 177 12.08 -4.13 -2.34
N LEU A 178 11.64 -3.42 -1.30
CA LEU A 178 11.85 -3.83 0.10
C LEU A 178 11.16 -5.17 0.38
N LEU A 179 9.94 -5.36 -0.13
CA LEU A 179 9.23 -6.63 0.00
C LEU A 179 9.97 -7.77 -0.73
N GLY A 180 10.53 -7.51 -1.91
CA GLY A 180 11.42 -8.45 -2.62
C GLY A 180 12.66 -8.82 -1.82
N VAL A 181 13.32 -7.84 -1.19
CA VAL A 181 14.46 -8.06 -0.30
C VAL A 181 14.06 -8.92 0.91
N ILE A 182 12.92 -8.65 1.55
CA ILE A 182 12.39 -9.45 2.67
C ILE A 182 12.08 -10.88 2.20
N ALA A 183 11.42 -11.03 1.05
CA ALA A 183 11.09 -12.33 0.47
C ALA A 183 12.35 -13.17 0.23
N LYS A 184 13.41 -12.57 -0.32
CA LYS A 184 14.71 -13.24 -0.49
C LYS A 184 15.39 -13.57 0.83
N MET A 185 15.42 -12.62 1.77
CA MET A 185 16.08 -12.78 3.07
C MET A 185 15.52 -13.98 3.85
N PHE A 186 14.21 -14.24 3.75
CA PHE A 186 13.54 -15.32 4.47
C PHE A 186 13.17 -16.52 3.59
N HIS A 187 13.49 -16.50 2.29
CA HIS A 187 13.11 -17.51 1.30
C HIS A 187 11.59 -17.79 1.30
N ILE A 188 10.79 -16.74 1.10
CA ILE A 188 9.33 -16.79 1.13
C ILE A 188 8.73 -16.38 -0.21
N ASN A 189 7.68 -17.10 -0.62
CA ASN A 189 6.89 -16.77 -1.79
C ASN A 189 6.25 -15.37 -1.71
N ALA A 190 6.23 -14.63 -2.82
CA ALA A 190 5.73 -13.25 -2.88
C ALA A 190 4.27 -13.11 -2.44
N ALA A 191 3.35 -13.94 -2.98
CA ALA A 191 1.95 -13.94 -2.58
C ALA A 191 1.77 -14.29 -1.10
N TYR A 192 2.51 -15.28 -0.59
CA TYR A 192 2.45 -15.61 0.85
C TYR A 192 2.93 -14.43 1.73
N LEU A 193 4.03 -13.77 1.35
CA LEU A 193 4.52 -12.59 2.04
C LEU A 193 3.45 -11.49 2.08
N CYS A 194 2.88 -11.14 0.92
CA CYS A 194 1.93 -10.04 0.78
C CYS A 194 0.58 -10.34 1.43
N HIS A 195 0.03 -11.54 1.24
CA HIS A 195 -1.34 -11.85 1.67
C HIS A 195 -1.45 -12.35 3.11
N MET A 196 -0.31 -12.74 3.72
CA MET A 196 -0.28 -13.32 5.07
C MET A 196 0.64 -12.56 6.03
N ILE A 197 1.88 -12.31 5.66
CA ILE A 197 2.90 -11.79 6.60
C ILE A 197 2.80 -10.28 6.77
N ILE A 198 2.74 -9.53 5.65
CA ILE A 198 2.71 -8.07 5.69
C ILE A 198 1.46 -7.52 6.40
N PRO A 199 0.24 -8.05 6.21
CA PRO A 199 -0.94 -7.63 6.96
C PRO A 199 -0.78 -7.81 8.48
N ALA A 200 -0.20 -8.93 8.91
CA ALA A 200 0.06 -9.22 10.31
C ALA A 200 1.03 -8.22 10.98
N PHE A 201 1.86 -7.53 10.19
CA PHE A 201 2.72 -6.44 10.65
C PHE A 201 2.05 -5.06 10.51
N MET A 202 1.53 -4.74 9.33
CA MET A 202 1.10 -3.38 8.99
C MET A 202 -0.23 -2.98 9.64
N ILE A 203 -1.18 -3.90 9.85
CA ILE A 203 -2.46 -3.58 10.51
C ILE A 203 -2.24 -3.20 11.99
N PRO A 204 -1.50 -3.97 12.81
CA PRO A 204 -1.18 -3.51 14.17
C PRO A 204 -0.34 -2.23 14.18
N LEU A 205 0.60 -2.07 13.24
CA LEU A 205 1.39 -0.84 13.12
C LEU A 205 0.49 0.38 12.85
N HIS A 206 -0.51 0.26 11.96
CA HIS A 206 -1.52 1.30 11.74
C HIS A 206 -2.19 1.71 13.05
N TYR A 207 -2.66 0.77 13.86
CA TYR A 207 -3.31 1.10 15.13
C TYR A 207 -2.36 1.66 16.19
N ILE A 208 -1.07 1.31 16.17
CA ILE A 208 -0.06 1.99 16.98
C ILE A 208 0.07 3.46 16.55
N VAL A 209 0.10 3.74 15.24
CA VAL A 209 0.10 5.12 14.71
C VAL A 209 -1.16 5.88 15.12
N VAL A 210 -2.34 5.26 15.02
CA VAL A 210 -3.62 5.86 15.45
C VAL A 210 -3.61 6.14 16.96
N TYR A 211 -3.03 5.26 17.78
CA TYR A 211 -2.86 5.49 19.22
C TYR A 211 -1.93 6.69 19.51
N GLU A 212 -0.81 6.78 18.81
CA GLU A 212 0.12 7.90 18.91
C GLU A 212 -0.50 9.23 18.46
N MET A 213 -1.33 9.21 17.42
CA MET A 213 -2.15 10.35 17.02
C MET A 213 -3.17 10.73 18.10
N GLY A 214 -3.89 9.75 18.64
CA GLY A 214 -4.90 9.96 19.69
C GLY A 214 -4.33 10.65 20.93
N LYS A 215 -3.10 10.28 21.34
CA LYS A 215 -2.33 11.00 22.39
C LYS A 215 -2.15 12.49 22.09
N GLN A 216 -1.85 12.81 20.83
CA GLN A 216 -1.65 14.19 20.38
C GLN A 216 -2.96 14.94 20.12
N ILE A 217 -4.11 14.27 20.06
CA ILE A 217 -5.42 14.94 20.00
C ILE A 217 -5.94 15.16 21.42
N ASP A 218 -6.16 14.07 22.17
CA ASP A 218 -6.65 14.11 23.55
C ASP A 218 -6.04 12.94 24.33
N GLU A 219 -5.08 13.23 25.20
CA GLU A 219 -4.33 12.24 25.99
C GLU A 219 -5.24 11.44 26.93
N SER A 220 -6.32 12.05 27.44
CA SER A 220 -7.28 11.42 28.34
C SER A 220 -8.21 10.45 27.61
N HIS A 221 -8.51 10.72 26.34
CA HIS A 221 -9.45 9.93 25.53
C HIS A 221 -8.78 9.12 24.40
N LYS A 222 -7.45 9.07 24.34
CA LYS A 222 -6.67 8.36 23.30
C LYS A 222 -7.13 6.92 22.99
N LYS A 223 -7.57 6.15 24.00
CA LYS A 223 -8.09 4.78 23.80
C LYS A 223 -9.46 4.79 23.14
N ILE A 224 -10.33 5.72 23.52
CA ILE A 224 -11.63 5.90 22.87
C ILE A 224 -11.43 6.39 21.44
N PHE A 225 -10.45 7.26 21.18
CA PHE A 225 -10.07 7.67 19.83
C PHE A 225 -9.70 6.46 18.95
N VAL A 226 -8.86 5.56 19.47
CA VAL A 226 -8.52 4.31 18.77
C VAL A 226 -9.74 3.44 18.55
N LEU A 227 -10.57 3.23 19.58
CA LEU A 227 -11.79 2.43 19.48
C LEU A 227 -12.72 2.95 18.36
N LEU A 228 -12.96 4.26 18.31
CA LEU A 228 -13.77 4.86 17.25
C LEU A 228 -13.13 4.69 15.87
N CYS A 229 -11.82 4.88 15.74
CA CYS A 229 -11.10 4.62 14.49
C CYS A 229 -11.20 3.15 14.04
N VAL A 230 -11.19 2.18 14.96
CA VAL A 230 -11.41 0.75 14.64
C VAL A 230 -12.80 0.58 14.02
N PHE A 231 -13.85 1.16 14.62
CA PHE A 231 -15.20 1.11 14.03
C PHE A 231 -15.26 1.80 12.66
N VAL A 232 -14.65 2.97 12.49
CA VAL A 232 -14.62 3.65 11.17
C VAL A 232 -13.87 2.81 10.12
N ASN A 233 -12.84 2.07 10.51
CA ASN A 233 -12.13 1.17 9.61
C ASN A 233 -12.95 -0.07 9.25
N LEU A 234 -13.70 -0.64 10.20
CA LEU A 234 -14.56 -1.81 9.96
C LEU A 234 -15.83 -1.48 9.17
N PHE A 235 -16.35 -0.25 9.28
CA PHE A 235 -17.58 0.20 8.63
C PHE A 235 -17.34 1.26 7.53
N GLY A 236 -16.08 1.39 7.07
CA GLY A 236 -15.67 2.38 6.09
C GLY A 236 -15.66 1.88 4.64
N ALA A 237 -16.40 0.81 4.32
CA ALA A 237 -16.34 0.13 3.03
C ALA A 237 -17.23 0.73 1.93
N PHE A 238 -17.74 1.96 2.13
CA PHE A 238 -18.60 2.68 1.19
C PHE A 238 -17.96 2.99 -0.18
N SER A 239 -16.69 2.65 -0.39
CA SER A 239 -16.13 2.41 -1.72
C SER A 239 -14.82 1.62 -1.60
N GLY A 240 -14.40 0.95 -2.69
CA GLY A 240 -13.06 0.36 -2.77
C GLY A 240 -11.93 1.41 -2.71
N ALA A 241 -12.23 2.70 -2.86
CA ALA A 241 -11.28 3.82 -2.86
C ALA A 241 -11.02 4.39 -1.46
N THR A 242 -11.70 3.95 -0.40
CA THR A 242 -11.52 4.52 0.94
C THR A 242 -10.22 4.07 1.59
N ALA A 243 -9.70 4.87 2.53
CA ALA A 243 -8.54 4.47 3.32
C ALA A 243 -8.82 3.20 4.15
N SER A 244 -10.06 3.01 4.61
CA SER A 244 -10.51 1.82 5.33
C SER A 244 -10.48 0.56 4.46
N ALA A 245 -10.98 0.65 3.22
CA ALA A 245 -10.88 -0.39 2.21
C ALA A 245 -9.41 -0.76 1.95
N PHE A 246 -8.55 0.22 1.73
CA PHE A 246 -7.11 0.00 1.51
C PHE A 246 -6.41 -0.64 2.71
N LEU A 247 -6.85 -0.36 3.95
CA LEU A 247 -6.28 -0.97 5.16
C LEU A 247 -6.58 -2.47 5.26
N THR A 248 -7.73 -2.89 4.74
CA THR A 248 -8.23 -4.26 4.96
C THR A 248 -8.02 -5.14 3.74
N TYR A 249 -8.32 -4.61 2.56
CA TYR A 249 -8.13 -5.31 1.30
C TYR A 249 -6.64 -5.36 0.94
N ARG A 250 -5.92 -4.25 0.96
CA ARG A 250 -4.66 -4.12 0.18
C ARG A 250 -3.47 -3.58 0.96
N ILE A 251 -3.41 -3.79 2.27
CA ILE A 251 -2.40 -3.14 3.14
C ILE A 251 -0.94 -3.48 2.79
N TRP A 252 -0.71 -4.56 2.03
CA TRP A 252 0.60 -4.90 1.49
C TRP A 252 1.04 -4.01 0.32
N GLN A 253 0.15 -3.26 -0.30
CA GLN A 253 0.49 -2.34 -1.39
C GLN A 253 0.96 -1.00 -0.83
N GLY A 254 1.97 -0.39 -1.46
CA GLY A 254 2.59 0.80 -0.89
C GLY A 254 1.66 2.02 -0.86
N LYS A 255 0.70 2.13 -1.79
CA LYS A 255 -0.39 3.14 -1.72
C LYS A 255 -1.26 3.02 -0.47
N ALA A 256 -1.50 1.79 0.02
CA ALA A 256 -2.22 1.56 1.26
C ALA A 256 -1.37 1.96 2.48
N VAL A 257 -0.06 1.66 2.45
CA VAL A 257 0.91 2.10 3.48
C VAL A 257 0.98 3.63 3.55
N LEU A 258 0.99 4.32 2.40
CA LEU A 258 0.96 5.78 2.34
C LEU A 258 -0.25 6.34 3.10
N VAL A 259 -1.46 5.94 2.72
CA VAL A 259 -2.70 6.53 3.25
C VAL A 259 -3.00 6.11 4.70
N ASN A 260 -2.60 4.89 5.09
CA ASN A 260 -2.91 4.35 6.41
C ASN A 260 -1.80 4.52 7.43
N ILE A 261 -0.55 4.74 7.03
CA ILE A 261 0.58 4.80 7.96
C ILE A 261 1.34 6.11 7.79
N VAL A 262 1.87 6.41 6.61
CA VAL A 262 2.75 7.58 6.43
C VAL A 262 1.99 8.91 6.58
N LEU A 263 0.81 9.07 5.96
CA LEU A 263 0.01 10.30 6.10
C LEU A 263 -0.44 10.55 7.56
N PRO A 264 -0.94 9.55 8.32
CA PRO A 264 -1.21 9.69 9.74
C PRO A 264 0.01 10.04 10.60
N ILE A 265 1.20 9.50 10.29
CA ILE A 265 2.46 9.88 10.97
C ILE A 265 2.78 11.35 10.71
N LEU A 266 2.69 11.78 9.45
CA LEU A 266 2.94 13.17 9.06
C LEU A 266 2.01 14.14 9.81
N LEU A 267 0.71 13.83 9.84
CA LEU A 267 -0.27 14.60 10.62
C LEU A 267 0.12 14.67 12.09
N THR A 268 0.50 13.54 12.69
CA THR A 268 0.89 13.46 14.11
C THR A 268 2.09 14.34 14.43
N GLU A 269 3.09 14.40 13.55
CA GLU A 269 4.24 15.30 13.73
C GLU A 269 3.87 16.77 13.54
N PHE A 270 2.98 17.11 12.60
CA PHE A 270 2.46 18.47 12.47
C PHE A 270 1.62 18.90 13.69
N ILE A 271 0.81 18.02 14.26
CA ILE A 271 0.08 18.32 15.52
C ILE A 271 1.05 18.67 16.65
N LYS A 272 2.17 17.93 16.78
CA LYS A 272 3.23 18.24 17.76
C LYS A 272 3.85 19.62 17.52
N ILE A 273 4.08 19.98 16.26
CA ILE A 273 4.61 21.31 15.88
C ILE A 273 3.59 22.41 16.18
N TYR A 274 2.31 22.22 15.86
CA TYR A 274 1.25 23.18 16.16
C TYR A 274 1.14 23.42 17.66
N ARG A 275 1.18 22.35 18.48
CA ARG A 275 1.13 22.45 19.94
C ARG A 275 2.32 23.22 20.52
N LYS A 276 3.53 22.89 20.07
CA LYS A 276 4.77 23.50 20.61
C LYS A 276 5.09 24.86 20.00
N GLN A 277 4.51 25.18 18.84
CA GLN A 277 4.83 26.37 18.03
C GLN A 277 6.33 26.49 17.74
N GLU A 278 7.01 25.35 17.60
CA GLU A 278 8.45 25.29 17.44
C GLU A 278 8.84 24.23 16.40
N VAL A 279 9.70 24.64 15.46
CA VAL A 279 10.29 23.75 14.46
C VAL A 279 11.75 23.49 14.84
N THR A 280 11.96 22.35 15.49
CA THR A 280 13.29 21.89 15.93
C THR A 280 14.03 21.14 14.82
N LYS A 281 15.34 20.94 14.98
CA LYS A 281 16.13 20.07 14.07
C LYS A 281 15.56 18.65 14.00
N CYS A 282 15.07 18.11 15.11
CA CYS A 282 14.42 16.80 15.14
C CYS A 282 13.12 16.79 14.34
N SER A 283 12.32 17.86 14.44
CA SER A 283 11.11 18.03 13.62
C SER A 283 11.45 17.99 12.13
N ILE A 284 12.48 18.72 11.70
CA ILE A 284 12.95 18.76 10.31
C ILE A 284 13.34 17.35 9.82
N VAL A 285 14.10 16.58 10.61
CA VAL A 285 14.51 15.22 10.24
C VAL A 285 13.30 14.28 10.11
N LYS A 286 12.34 14.35 11.04
CA LYS A 286 11.13 13.51 10.97
C LYS A 286 10.25 13.86 9.78
N LEU A 287 10.10 15.14 9.49
CA LEU A 287 9.35 15.65 8.33
C LEU A 287 10.02 15.27 7.01
N LEU A 288 11.34 15.37 6.93
CA LEU A 288 12.12 14.88 5.79
C LEU A 288 11.96 13.37 5.61
N SER A 289 12.02 12.61 6.71
CA SER A 289 11.80 11.16 6.69
C SER A 289 10.39 10.81 6.20
N ALA A 290 9.38 11.59 6.58
CA ALA A 290 8.02 11.41 6.10
C ALA A 290 7.92 11.65 4.59
N LEU A 291 8.54 12.70 4.03
CA LEU A 291 8.57 12.95 2.59
C LEU A 291 9.20 11.76 1.82
N TRP A 292 10.38 11.31 2.25
CA TRP A 292 11.06 10.15 1.65
C TRP A 292 10.26 8.85 1.81
N ALA A 293 9.60 8.65 2.96
CA ALA A 293 8.68 7.54 3.17
C ALA A 293 7.46 7.59 2.24
N GLY A 294 6.98 8.78 1.89
CA GLY A 294 5.91 8.92 0.89
C GLY A 294 6.37 8.51 -0.50
N PHE A 295 7.58 8.92 -0.89
CA PHE A 295 8.20 8.56 -2.16
C PHE A 295 8.51 7.07 -2.28
N PHE A 296 8.92 6.45 -1.16
CA PHE A 296 9.08 5.01 -1.03
C PHE A 296 7.81 4.23 -1.37
N CYS A 297 6.66 4.71 -0.90
CA CYS A 297 5.42 3.96 -0.91
C CYS A 297 4.84 3.75 -2.31
N THR A 298 4.78 4.78 -3.14
CA THR A 298 4.11 4.69 -4.45
C THR A 298 4.40 5.93 -5.28
N THR A 299 4.26 5.84 -6.60
CA THR A 299 4.38 6.97 -7.53
C THR A 299 3.46 8.13 -7.16
N VAL A 300 2.25 7.83 -6.69
CA VAL A 300 1.29 8.85 -6.23
C VAL A 300 1.77 9.60 -4.98
N GLY A 301 2.68 9.00 -4.21
CA GLY A 301 3.33 9.64 -3.08
C GLY A 301 4.13 10.89 -3.50
N LEU A 302 4.64 10.95 -4.73
CA LEU A 302 5.38 12.09 -5.26
C LEU A 302 4.60 13.40 -5.22
N TYR A 303 3.27 13.35 -5.36
CA TYR A 303 2.43 14.53 -5.30
C TYR A 303 1.54 14.58 -4.04
N LEU A 304 1.04 13.46 -3.54
CA LEU A 304 0.16 13.48 -2.36
C LEU A 304 0.90 13.96 -1.11
N ILE A 305 2.12 13.49 -0.87
CA ILE A 305 2.83 13.85 0.35
C ILE A 305 3.27 15.32 0.37
N PRO A 306 3.78 15.91 -0.73
CA PRO A 306 4.11 17.33 -0.73
C PRO A 306 2.87 18.23 -0.69
N ILE A 307 1.75 17.84 -1.32
CA ILE A 307 0.50 18.62 -1.28
C ILE A 307 0.01 18.77 0.17
N ILE A 308 -0.14 17.66 0.90
CA ILE A 308 -0.63 17.74 2.29
C ILE A 308 0.39 18.39 3.23
N TYR A 309 1.69 18.19 2.99
CA TYR A 309 2.75 18.90 3.70
C TYR A 309 2.63 20.42 3.50
N PHE A 310 2.39 20.87 2.27
CA PHE A 310 2.15 22.26 1.94
C PHE A 310 0.92 22.78 2.66
N VAL A 311 -0.21 22.06 2.62
CA VAL A 311 -1.43 22.42 3.34
C VAL A 311 -1.15 22.65 4.83
N TYR A 312 -0.45 21.73 5.49
CA TYR A 312 -0.11 21.88 6.90
C TYR A 312 0.84 23.04 7.20
N THR A 313 1.77 23.32 6.30
CA THR A 313 2.72 24.43 6.41
C THR A 313 2.00 25.78 6.23
N VAL A 314 1.10 25.89 5.24
CA VAL A 314 0.29 27.09 5.01
C VAL A 314 -0.64 27.34 6.20
N VAL A 315 -1.29 26.31 6.74
CA VAL A 315 -2.13 26.46 7.94
C VAL A 315 -1.32 26.96 9.13
N TYR A 316 -0.10 26.44 9.34
CA TYR A 316 0.80 26.94 10.38
C TYR A 316 1.10 28.43 10.18
N PHE A 317 1.49 28.82 8.97
CA PHE A 317 1.80 30.19 8.62
C PHE A 317 0.60 31.13 8.81
N LEU A 318 -0.59 30.77 8.31
CA LEU A 318 -1.77 31.62 8.40
C LEU A 318 -2.24 31.85 9.84
N VAL A 319 -2.13 30.82 10.70
CA VAL A 319 -2.59 30.90 12.09
C VAL A 319 -1.58 31.57 13.02
N TYR A 320 -0.29 31.24 12.89
CA TYR A 320 0.74 31.76 13.79
C TYR A 320 1.47 32.99 13.24
N LYS A 321 1.44 33.21 11.92
CA LYS A 321 2.18 34.28 11.22
C LYS A 321 3.68 34.26 11.54
N ASP A 322 4.22 33.08 11.86
CA ASP A 322 5.62 32.87 12.20
C ASP A 322 6.44 32.56 10.95
N PHE A 323 7.04 33.59 10.37
CA PHE A 323 7.89 33.48 9.18
C PHE A 323 9.12 32.59 9.41
N LYS A 324 9.73 32.64 10.60
CA LYS A 324 10.97 31.91 10.89
C LYS A 324 10.72 30.40 10.89
N ASN A 325 9.71 29.94 11.62
CA ASN A 325 9.37 28.53 11.66
C ASN A 325 8.73 28.07 10.35
N SER A 326 7.96 28.91 9.66
CA SER A 326 7.42 28.59 8.33
C SER A 326 8.52 28.38 7.30
N PHE A 327 9.56 29.23 7.29
CA PHE A 327 10.73 29.03 6.43
C PHE A 327 11.49 27.73 6.77
N ARG A 328 11.62 27.40 8.07
CA ARG A 328 12.20 26.11 8.49
C ARG A 328 11.41 24.90 8.01
N LEU A 329 10.07 25.01 7.91
CA LEU A 329 9.22 23.96 7.35
C LEU A 329 9.44 23.76 5.84
N CYS A 330 9.98 24.74 5.11
CA CYS A 330 10.35 24.55 3.71
C CYS A 330 11.63 23.73 3.53
N LEU A 331 12.49 23.63 4.54
CA LEU A 331 13.79 22.95 4.43
C LEU A 331 13.67 21.45 4.08
N PRO A 332 12.79 20.63 4.71
CA PRO A 332 12.58 19.25 4.30
C PRO A 332 12.20 19.09 2.82
N VAL A 333 11.39 20.00 2.28
CA VAL A 333 10.97 19.97 0.88
C VAL A 333 12.16 20.22 -0.04
N ILE A 334 12.96 21.25 0.25
CA ILE A 334 14.17 21.57 -0.52
C ILE A 334 15.15 20.38 -0.52
N MET A 335 15.33 19.73 0.63
CA MET A 335 16.24 18.60 0.80
C MET A 335 15.80 17.34 0.04
N CYS A 336 14.52 17.22 -0.37
CA CYS A 336 14.03 16.07 -1.12
C CYS A 336 13.85 16.35 -2.63
N LEU A 337 14.03 17.60 -3.07
CA LEU A 337 13.96 17.98 -4.49
C LEU A 337 14.91 17.19 -5.42
N PRO A 338 16.16 16.87 -5.04
CA PRO A 338 17.04 16.09 -5.92
C PRO A 338 16.42 14.77 -6.38
N PHE A 339 15.72 14.06 -5.50
CA PHE A 339 15.02 12.83 -5.86
C PHE A 339 13.82 13.09 -6.79
N VAL A 340 13.05 14.15 -6.52
CA VAL A 340 11.95 14.55 -7.39
C VAL A 340 12.47 14.83 -8.81
N PHE A 341 13.60 15.53 -8.94
CA PHE A 341 14.23 15.77 -10.24
C PHE A 341 14.72 14.48 -10.91
N VAL A 342 15.35 13.55 -10.18
CA VAL A 342 15.74 12.25 -10.74
C VAL A 342 14.52 11.50 -11.27
N LYS A 343 13.43 11.44 -10.49
CA LYS A 343 12.21 10.75 -10.88
C LYS A 343 11.52 11.42 -12.08
N LEU A 344 11.48 12.75 -12.12
CA LEU A 344 10.97 13.49 -13.28
C LEU A 344 11.84 13.28 -14.52
N PHE A 345 13.17 13.23 -14.37
CA PHE A 345 14.07 12.94 -15.48
C PHE A 345 13.86 11.53 -16.04
N THR A 346 13.62 10.52 -15.18
CA THR A 346 13.21 9.18 -15.61
C THR A 346 11.90 9.20 -16.41
N PHE A 347 10.96 10.09 -16.07
CA PHE A 347 9.73 10.28 -16.85
C PHE A 347 9.96 10.94 -18.20
N PHE A 348 10.80 11.98 -18.27
CA PHE A 348 11.05 12.74 -19.51
C PHE A 348 11.97 12.01 -20.51
N LYS A 349 12.72 11.00 -20.07
CA LYS A 349 13.60 10.20 -20.94
C LYS A 349 12.87 9.26 -21.90
N GLN A 350 11.56 9.07 -21.77
CA GLN A 350 10.77 8.22 -22.65
C GLN A 350 9.59 9.02 -23.22
N ASP A 351 9.22 8.74 -24.48
CA ASP A 351 8.30 9.50 -25.33
C ASP A 351 6.83 9.59 -24.83
N TYR A 352 6.56 9.18 -23.58
CA TYR A 352 5.24 9.20 -22.95
C TYR A 352 4.64 10.61 -22.76
N PHE A 353 5.46 11.66 -22.83
CA PHE A 353 5.01 13.06 -22.74
C PHE A 353 4.67 13.67 -24.11
N VAL A 354 4.88 12.95 -25.22
CA VAL A 354 4.41 13.35 -26.55
C VAL A 354 2.90 13.10 -26.60
N GLY A 355 2.10 14.10 -26.21
CA GLY A 355 0.63 14.02 -26.29
C GLY A 355 -0.16 14.68 -25.16
N ILE A 356 0.49 15.22 -24.12
CA ILE A 356 -0.23 15.94 -23.05
C ILE A 356 -0.96 17.18 -23.59
N GLU A 357 -0.53 17.74 -24.72
CA GLU A 357 -1.16 18.93 -25.29
C GLU A 357 -2.58 18.69 -25.81
N GLU A 358 -2.95 17.48 -26.26
CA GLU A 358 -4.24 17.20 -26.95
C GLU A 358 -5.29 16.41 -26.15
N TYR A 359 -5.05 16.01 -24.91
CA TYR A 359 -6.03 15.23 -24.13
C TYR A 359 -7.06 16.13 -23.42
N GLU A 360 -8.34 16.04 -23.84
CA GLU A 360 -9.48 16.59 -23.10
C GLU A 360 -9.76 15.75 -21.85
N VAL A 361 -9.92 16.42 -20.71
CA VAL A 361 -10.26 15.76 -19.44
C VAL A 361 -11.75 15.41 -19.45
N ALA A 362 -12.07 14.12 -19.48
CA ALA A 362 -13.46 13.65 -19.54
C ALA A 362 -14.08 13.47 -18.15
N LEU A 363 -13.26 13.18 -17.13
CA LEU A 363 -13.71 12.97 -15.75
C LEU A 363 -14.27 14.25 -15.11
N SER A 364 -15.54 14.23 -14.70
CA SER A 364 -16.13 15.32 -13.94
C SER A 364 -15.79 15.25 -12.44
N PHE A 365 -15.82 16.39 -11.74
CA PHE A 365 -15.65 16.41 -10.28
C PHE A 365 -16.68 15.54 -9.56
N LYS A 366 -17.92 15.54 -10.06
CA LYS A 366 -19.00 14.72 -9.52
C LYS A 366 -18.65 13.23 -9.62
N ASP A 367 -18.11 12.80 -10.76
CA ASP A 367 -17.74 11.40 -10.95
C ASP A 367 -16.52 11.02 -10.11
N ALA A 368 -15.51 11.89 -10.04
CA ALA A 368 -14.35 11.66 -9.20
C ALA A 368 -14.73 11.54 -7.71
N PHE A 369 -15.61 12.42 -7.22
CA PHE A 369 -15.94 12.49 -5.80
C PHE A 369 -17.06 11.53 -5.42
N PHE A 370 -18.23 11.60 -6.07
CA PHE A 370 -19.41 10.83 -5.69
C PHE A 370 -19.44 9.43 -6.31
N VAL A 371 -18.95 9.26 -7.54
CA VAL A 371 -19.01 7.94 -8.20
C VAL A 371 -17.79 7.08 -7.89
N LYS A 372 -16.59 7.67 -7.83
CA LYS A 372 -15.36 6.91 -7.60
C LYS A 372 -15.00 6.81 -6.12
N TYR A 373 -14.97 7.94 -5.41
CA TYR A 373 -14.48 7.98 -4.04
C TYR A 373 -15.57 7.63 -3.00
N LEU A 374 -16.79 8.09 -3.21
CA LEU A 374 -17.94 7.93 -2.31
C LEU A 374 -19.03 7.02 -2.91
N ASN A 375 -18.65 5.84 -3.40
CA ASN A 375 -19.54 4.96 -4.18
C ASN A 375 -20.46 4.06 -3.33
N SER A 376 -21.47 4.63 -2.67
CA SER A 376 -22.46 3.89 -1.86
C SER A 376 -23.78 4.64 -1.72
N ASP A 377 -24.89 3.90 -1.60
CA ASP A 377 -26.23 4.47 -1.36
C ASP A 377 -26.33 5.21 -0.01
N LYS A 378 -25.51 4.82 0.98
CA LYS A 378 -25.48 5.43 2.32
C LYS A 378 -24.48 6.58 2.45
N VAL A 379 -23.75 6.89 1.38
CA VAL A 379 -22.59 7.78 1.49
C VAL A 379 -22.93 9.22 1.88
N TRP A 380 -24.15 9.66 1.59
CA TRP A 380 -24.65 10.98 1.98
C TRP A 380 -24.63 11.16 3.50
N ILE A 381 -24.82 10.09 4.27
CA ILE A 381 -24.73 10.13 5.73
C ILE A 381 -23.29 10.46 6.15
N TRP A 382 -22.27 9.88 5.51
CA TRP A 382 -20.86 10.23 5.77
C TRP A 382 -20.52 11.66 5.38
N VAL A 383 -21.04 12.15 4.26
CA VAL A 383 -20.86 13.56 3.84
C VAL A 383 -21.48 14.50 4.87
N LEU A 384 -22.69 14.21 5.34
CA LEU A 384 -23.37 14.99 6.38
C LEU A 384 -22.64 14.93 7.72
N LEU A 385 -22.20 13.75 8.15
CA LEU A 385 -21.39 13.58 9.37
C LEU A 385 -20.08 14.37 9.28
N PHE A 386 -19.43 14.37 8.11
CA PHE A 386 -18.22 15.14 7.89
C PHE A 386 -18.47 16.65 7.93
N GLY A 387 -19.50 17.13 7.23
CA GLY A 387 -19.88 18.54 7.26
C GLY A 387 -20.23 19.01 8.68
N PHE A 388 -21.03 18.22 9.40
CA PHE A 388 -21.35 18.48 10.81
C PHE A 388 -20.10 18.45 11.70
N ALA A 389 -19.18 17.51 11.49
CA ALA A 389 -17.94 17.44 12.24
C ALA A 389 -17.09 18.70 12.07
N ILE A 390 -16.94 19.20 10.83
CA ILE A 390 -16.22 20.47 10.56
C ILE A 390 -16.89 21.63 11.31
N LEU A 391 -18.21 21.79 11.18
CA LEU A 391 -18.96 22.86 11.84
C LEU A 391 -18.88 22.78 13.37
N TYR A 392 -18.99 21.57 13.91
CA TYR A 392 -18.87 21.33 15.34
C TYR A 392 -17.47 21.67 15.86
N ILE A 393 -16.41 21.22 15.18
CA ILE A 393 -15.02 21.53 15.56
C ILE A 393 -14.73 23.03 15.43
N TRP A 394 -15.24 23.69 14.39
CA TRP A 394 -15.11 25.14 14.24
C TRP A 394 -15.65 25.90 15.46
N LYS A 395 -16.81 25.48 15.99
CA LYS A 395 -17.45 26.11 17.15
C LYS A 395 -16.82 25.68 18.48
N ALA A 396 -16.56 24.39 18.64
CA ALA A 396 -16.35 23.75 19.92
C ALA A 396 -14.91 23.28 20.19
N GLY A 397 -14.07 23.23 19.14
CA GLY A 397 -12.72 22.68 19.20
C GLY A 397 -11.64 23.69 19.62
N THR A 398 -10.50 23.16 20.05
CA THR A 398 -9.30 23.92 20.37
C THR A 398 -8.65 24.49 19.11
N LYS A 399 -7.71 25.44 19.27
CA LYS A 399 -6.95 25.99 18.15
C LYS A 399 -6.30 24.89 17.29
N ILE A 400 -5.74 23.87 17.93
CA ILE A 400 -5.05 22.76 17.27
C ILE A 400 -6.05 21.89 16.48
N GLU A 401 -7.20 21.56 17.07
CA GLU A 401 -8.25 20.80 16.39
C GLU A 401 -8.78 21.56 15.16
N LYS A 402 -8.97 22.89 15.26
CA LYS A 402 -9.39 23.72 14.11
C LYS A 402 -8.34 23.73 13.00
N MET A 403 -7.06 23.83 13.34
CA MET A 403 -5.98 23.77 12.36
C MET A 403 -6.02 22.47 11.56
N VAL A 404 -6.12 21.33 12.25
CA VAL A 404 -6.12 20.01 11.63
C VAL A 404 -7.40 19.72 10.84
N ALA A 405 -8.55 19.99 11.46
CA ALA A 405 -9.83 19.44 10.99
C ALA A 405 -10.71 20.45 10.26
N VAL A 406 -10.34 21.74 10.24
CA VAL A 406 -11.10 22.77 9.52
C VAL A 406 -10.22 23.55 8.56
N TYR A 407 -9.11 24.13 9.03
CA TYR A 407 -8.27 24.96 8.18
C TYR A 407 -7.54 24.15 7.12
N SER A 408 -7.05 22.93 7.43
CA SER A 408 -6.42 22.07 6.44
C SER A 408 -7.35 21.66 5.29
N PRO A 409 -8.58 21.14 5.53
CA PRO A 409 -9.55 20.92 4.46
C PRO A 409 -9.86 22.16 3.62
N ILE A 410 -9.99 23.34 4.24
CA ILE A 410 -10.25 24.59 3.53
C ILE A 410 -9.07 24.95 2.61
N VAL A 411 -7.85 24.92 3.13
CA VAL A 411 -6.65 25.22 2.33
C VAL A 411 -6.50 24.21 1.18
N LEU A 412 -6.73 22.91 1.44
CA LEU A 412 -6.70 21.88 0.41
C LEU A 412 -7.74 22.15 -0.68
N PHE A 413 -8.98 22.46 -0.30
CA PHE A 413 -10.04 22.80 -1.25
C PHE A 413 -9.67 24.03 -2.08
N LEU A 414 -9.23 25.13 -1.45
CA LEU A 414 -8.89 26.37 -2.15
C LEU A 414 -7.70 26.24 -3.11
N THR A 415 -6.87 25.20 -2.98
CA THR A 415 -5.63 25.04 -3.75
C THR A 415 -5.68 23.88 -4.75
N PHE A 416 -5.92 22.65 -4.29
CA PHE A 416 -5.81 21.44 -5.12
C PHE A 416 -7.13 20.69 -5.30
N GLY A 417 -8.04 20.81 -4.33
CA GLY A 417 -9.22 19.95 -4.20
C GLY A 417 -10.52 20.54 -4.73
N ASN A 418 -10.50 21.66 -5.46
CA ASN A 418 -11.70 22.29 -6.03
C ASN A 418 -11.87 21.99 -7.53
N PRO A 419 -13.12 22.04 -8.04
CA PRO A 419 -13.41 21.81 -9.46
C PRO A 419 -12.74 22.78 -10.43
N LEU A 420 -12.44 24.03 -10.02
CA LEU A 420 -11.89 25.05 -10.92
C LEU A 420 -10.46 24.71 -11.37
N PHE A 421 -9.65 24.12 -10.48
CA PHE A 421 -8.28 23.70 -10.80
C PHE A 421 -8.19 22.22 -11.21
N MET A 422 -9.29 21.47 -11.22
CA MET A 422 -9.29 20.03 -11.45
C MET A 422 -8.61 19.65 -12.76
N SER A 423 -8.95 20.28 -13.88
CA SER A 423 -8.35 19.96 -15.19
C SER A 423 -6.85 20.21 -15.21
N PHE A 424 -6.38 21.29 -14.58
CA PHE A 424 -4.95 21.58 -14.45
C PHE A 424 -4.24 20.52 -13.60
N ILE A 425 -4.81 20.14 -12.46
CA ILE A 425 -4.24 19.13 -11.57
C ILE A 425 -4.25 17.73 -12.21
N ILE A 426 -5.27 17.40 -12.99
CA ILE A 426 -5.32 16.16 -13.77
C ILE A 426 -4.20 16.15 -14.81
N LYS A 427 -4.08 17.21 -15.60
CA LYS A 427 -3.14 17.29 -16.72
C LYS A 427 -1.67 17.32 -16.29
N TYR A 428 -1.35 18.02 -15.20
CA TYR A 428 0.04 18.32 -14.84
C TYR A 428 0.55 17.68 -13.55
N VAL A 429 -0.33 17.15 -12.69
CA VAL A 429 0.08 16.66 -11.36
C VAL A 429 -0.27 15.19 -11.14
N THR A 430 -1.47 14.76 -11.53
CA THR A 430 -2.03 13.47 -11.09
C THR A 430 -2.26 12.47 -12.21
N GLY A 431 -3.03 12.83 -13.23
CA GLY A 431 -3.63 11.91 -14.19
C GLY A 431 -5.10 11.58 -13.87
N GLU A 432 -5.90 11.40 -14.91
CA GLU A 432 -7.36 11.28 -14.81
C GLU A 432 -7.78 10.07 -13.95
N SER A 433 -7.17 8.90 -14.18
CA SER A 433 -7.51 7.65 -13.51
C SER A 433 -7.18 7.62 -12.00
N VAL A 434 -6.42 8.60 -11.51
CA VAL A 434 -5.91 8.64 -10.14
C VAL A 434 -6.23 9.93 -9.37
N TYR A 435 -6.83 10.94 -10.01
CA TYR A 435 -7.18 12.22 -9.38
C TYR A 435 -7.98 12.06 -8.08
N TRP A 436 -8.91 11.11 -8.03
CA TRP A 436 -9.74 10.82 -6.86
C TRP A 436 -8.92 10.51 -5.59
N ARG A 437 -7.64 10.14 -5.72
CA ARG A 437 -6.75 9.88 -4.58
C ARG A 437 -6.42 11.15 -3.79
N LEU A 438 -6.61 12.35 -4.35
CA LEU A 438 -6.52 13.62 -3.61
C LEU A 438 -7.52 13.68 -2.46
N PHE A 439 -8.65 12.96 -2.57
CA PHE A 439 -9.67 12.95 -1.52
C PHE A 439 -9.20 12.26 -0.22
N TRP A 440 -8.14 11.44 -0.28
CA TRP A 440 -7.49 10.90 0.92
C TRP A 440 -6.90 11.98 1.82
N LEU A 441 -6.51 13.13 1.25
CA LEU A 441 -5.87 14.22 1.98
C LEU A 441 -6.86 15.01 2.87
N TYR A 442 -8.17 14.88 2.63
CA TYR A 442 -9.20 15.46 3.50
C TYR A 442 -9.34 14.73 4.84
N GLN A 443 -8.81 13.51 4.97
CA GLN A 443 -8.77 12.78 6.25
C GLN A 443 -10.13 12.63 6.94
N PHE A 444 -11.19 12.42 6.15
CA PHE A 444 -12.59 12.34 6.59
C PHE A 444 -12.77 11.55 7.88
N ARG A 445 -12.18 10.35 7.96
CA ARG A 445 -12.27 9.47 9.14
C ARG A 445 -11.77 10.11 10.43
N TYR A 446 -10.65 10.83 10.39
CA TYR A 446 -10.06 11.41 11.59
C TYR A 446 -10.84 12.65 12.03
N ILE A 447 -11.33 13.45 11.09
CA ILE A 447 -12.13 14.64 11.38
C ILE A 447 -13.43 14.25 12.10
N VAL A 448 -14.14 13.24 11.61
CA VAL A 448 -15.36 12.71 12.27
C VAL A 448 -15.04 12.21 13.68
N VAL A 449 -13.97 11.43 13.85
CA VAL A 449 -13.56 10.91 15.18
C VAL A 449 -13.13 12.04 16.12
N ILE A 450 -12.43 13.08 15.65
CA ILE A 450 -12.05 14.24 16.47
C ILE A 450 -13.30 14.96 16.98
N ALA A 451 -14.30 15.19 16.13
CA ALA A 451 -15.57 15.80 16.55
C ALA A 451 -16.27 14.98 17.64
N MET A 452 -16.32 13.65 17.45
CA MET A 452 -16.89 12.72 18.43
C MET A 452 -16.14 12.73 19.76
N ILE A 453 -14.80 12.83 19.74
CA ILE A 453 -13.99 12.94 20.97
C ILE A 453 -14.23 14.26 21.69
N ILE A 454 -14.32 15.38 20.97
CA ILE A 454 -14.65 16.69 21.58
C ILE A 454 -16.02 16.64 22.24
N TYR A 455 -17.00 15.95 21.65
CA TYR A 455 -18.30 15.74 22.26
C TYR A 455 -18.20 14.87 23.52
N LEU A 456 -17.56 13.70 23.42
CA LEU A 456 -17.44 12.74 24.52
C LEU A 456 -16.58 13.25 25.70
N SER A 457 -15.63 14.15 25.45
CA SER A 457 -14.80 14.75 26.50
C SER A 457 -15.55 15.77 27.35
N LYS A 458 -16.63 16.36 26.80
CA LYS A 458 -17.51 17.29 27.51
C LYS A 458 -18.63 16.59 28.27
N GLU A 459 -19.00 15.38 27.84
CA GLU A 459 -20.04 14.58 28.48
C GLU A 459 -19.55 13.93 29.79
N LYS A 460 -20.18 14.29 30.90
CA LYS A 460 -19.79 13.83 32.25
C LYS A 460 -20.74 12.80 32.83
N GLU A 461 -22.04 12.92 32.57
CA GLU A 461 -23.08 12.13 33.24
C GLU A 461 -23.37 10.84 32.47
N ARG A 462 -23.47 10.93 31.14
CA ARG A 462 -23.95 9.83 30.28
C ARG A 462 -22.88 9.32 29.33
N LYS A 463 -21.62 9.41 29.72
CA LYS A 463 -20.46 9.16 28.83
C LYS A 463 -20.49 7.79 28.13
N LEU A 464 -20.89 6.73 28.84
CA LEU A 464 -20.99 5.38 28.25
C LEU A 464 -22.14 5.29 27.23
N ILE A 465 -23.29 5.88 27.54
CA ILE A 465 -24.45 5.93 26.62
C ILE A 465 -24.07 6.75 25.38
N SER A 466 -23.46 7.92 25.56
CA SER A 466 -22.97 8.75 24.46
C SER A 466 -21.93 8.03 23.61
N LEU A 467 -21.01 7.28 24.21
CA LEU A 467 -20.05 6.46 23.46
C LEU A 467 -20.77 5.38 22.63
N PHE A 468 -21.74 4.69 23.21
CA PHE A 468 -22.53 3.68 22.51
C PHE A 468 -23.32 4.28 21.33
N VAL A 469 -23.98 5.43 21.52
CA VAL A 469 -24.70 6.13 20.45
C VAL A 469 -23.76 6.54 19.33
N VAL A 470 -22.59 7.09 19.65
CA VAL A 470 -21.59 7.46 18.65
C VAL A 470 -21.11 6.25 17.84
N ILE A 471 -20.90 5.11 18.49
CA ILE A 471 -20.55 3.86 17.80
C ILE A 471 -21.69 3.41 16.87
N LEU A 472 -22.94 3.45 17.34
CA LEU A 472 -24.10 3.11 16.50
C LEU A 472 -24.24 4.05 15.30
N LEU A 473 -23.89 5.34 15.44
CA LEU A 473 -23.88 6.28 14.32
C LEU A 473 -22.84 5.88 13.26
N ILE A 474 -21.65 5.45 13.66
CA ILE A 474 -20.62 4.95 12.71
C ILE A 474 -21.11 3.70 12.00
N ILE A 475 -21.68 2.75 12.75
CA ILE A 475 -22.21 1.49 12.21
C ILE A 475 -23.36 1.76 11.23
N GLY A 476 -24.33 2.59 11.62
CA GLY A 476 -25.52 2.89 10.81
C GLY A 476 -25.22 3.74 9.57
N ALA A 477 -24.20 4.60 9.63
CA ALA A 477 -23.74 5.37 8.47
C ALA A 477 -22.86 4.57 7.52
N GLY A 478 -22.22 3.51 8.00
CA GLY A 478 -21.20 2.77 7.29
C GLY A 478 -21.68 1.51 6.58
N GLU A 479 -20.74 0.92 5.85
CA GLU A 479 -20.87 -0.39 5.22
C GLU A 479 -19.76 -1.28 5.76
N TYR A 480 -20.15 -2.50 6.14
CA TYR A 480 -19.25 -3.42 6.81
C TYR A 480 -18.26 -4.03 5.81
N ILE A 481 -16.97 -3.98 6.13
CA ILE A 481 -15.88 -4.28 5.20
C ILE A 481 -15.72 -5.78 4.87
N PHE A 482 -16.41 -6.64 5.59
CA PHE A 482 -16.30 -8.09 5.48
C PHE A 482 -17.55 -8.73 4.85
N GLU A 483 -18.41 -7.93 4.21
CA GLU A 483 -19.58 -8.45 3.48
C GLU A 483 -19.20 -9.06 2.12
N GLU A 484 -19.99 -10.03 1.66
CA GLU A 484 -19.94 -10.51 0.28
C GLU A 484 -20.33 -9.38 -0.70
N PRO A 485 -19.77 -9.32 -1.92
CA PRO A 485 -18.87 -10.29 -2.55
C PRO A 485 -17.38 -10.02 -2.31
N HIS A 486 -17.02 -9.13 -1.38
CA HIS A 486 -15.63 -8.65 -1.26
C HIS A 486 -14.66 -9.70 -0.72
N PHE A 487 -15.13 -10.60 0.14
CA PHE A 487 -14.32 -11.70 0.66
C PHE A 487 -14.99 -13.04 0.39
N LYS A 488 -14.16 -14.04 0.09
CA LYS A 488 -14.54 -15.45 -0.04
C LYS A 488 -13.57 -16.33 0.75
N GLU A 489 -13.95 -17.57 1.02
CA GLU A 489 -13.05 -18.52 1.65
C GLU A 489 -11.79 -18.71 0.79
N ARG A 490 -10.62 -18.80 1.45
CA ARG A 490 -9.34 -18.97 0.75
C ARG A 490 -9.21 -20.39 0.21
N SER A 491 -8.77 -20.53 -1.03
CA SER A 491 -8.53 -21.84 -1.66
C SER A 491 -7.23 -22.47 -1.12
N ASN A 492 -6.20 -21.65 -0.96
CA ASN A 492 -4.90 -22.08 -0.46
C ASN A 492 -4.22 -20.98 0.37
N ARG A 493 -3.03 -21.29 0.88
CA ARG A 493 -2.22 -20.38 1.71
C ARG A 493 -1.74 -19.11 0.99
N TYR A 494 -1.67 -19.14 -0.35
CA TYR A 494 -1.26 -18.00 -1.16
C TYR A 494 -2.43 -17.07 -1.45
N LYS A 495 -3.67 -17.52 -1.16
CA LYS A 495 -4.91 -16.80 -1.47
C LYS A 495 -5.08 -16.51 -2.96
N LEU A 496 -4.63 -17.46 -3.76
CA LEU A 496 -4.81 -17.51 -5.21
C LEU A 496 -5.70 -18.70 -5.53
N SER A 497 -6.22 -18.79 -6.75
CA SER A 497 -6.91 -19.98 -7.22
C SER A 497 -5.97 -21.18 -7.25
N ASP A 498 -6.51 -22.36 -6.97
CA ASP A 498 -5.75 -23.61 -7.11
C ASP A 498 -5.39 -23.88 -8.57
N ARG A 499 -6.17 -23.33 -9.52
CA ARG A 499 -5.85 -23.31 -10.95
C ARG A 499 -4.50 -22.64 -11.21
N ALA A 500 -4.29 -21.42 -10.70
CA ALA A 500 -3.06 -20.67 -10.93
C ALA A 500 -1.83 -21.36 -10.32
N VAL A 501 -1.97 -21.89 -9.10
CA VAL A 501 -0.92 -22.65 -8.42
C VAL A 501 -0.57 -23.92 -9.19
N LEU A 502 -1.58 -24.71 -9.58
CA LEU A 502 -1.37 -25.96 -10.30
C LEU A 502 -0.70 -25.73 -11.66
N ILE A 503 -1.22 -24.81 -12.50
CA ILE A 503 -0.64 -24.51 -13.82
C ILE A 503 0.85 -24.17 -13.65
N SER A 504 1.15 -23.31 -12.68
CA SER A 504 2.50 -22.85 -12.42
C SER A 504 3.42 -23.99 -11.95
N ASP A 505 2.97 -24.81 -11.00
CA ASP A 505 3.76 -25.91 -10.47
C ASP A 505 4.04 -26.99 -11.52
N GLU A 506 3.07 -27.31 -12.40
CA GLU A 506 3.27 -28.27 -13.49
C GLU A 506 4.28 -27.74 -14.51
N ILE A 507 4.15 -26.48 -14.96
CA ILE A 507 5.11 -25.85 -15.89
C ILE A 507 6.52 -25.82 -15.28
N ILE A 508 6.66 -25.43 -14.01
CA ILE A 508 7.97 -25.38 -13.33
C ILE A 508 8.58 -26.77 -13.20
N ARG A 509 7.77 -27.81 -12.93
CA ARG A 509 8.26 -29.18 -12.73
C ARG A 509 8.87 -29.77 -14.00
N GLU A 510 8.40 -29.38 -15.18
CA GLU A 510 8.97 -29.87 -16.45
C GLU A 510 10.43 -29.41 -16.67
N GLY A 511 10.89 -28.36 -15.98
CA GLY A 511 12.32 -28.12 -15.78
C GLY A 511 13.06 -27.35 -16.88
N HIS A 512 12.35 -26.64 -17.76
CA HIS A 512 12.97 -25.74 -18.74
C HIS A 512 12.97 -24.30 -18.22
N GLU A 513 14.11 -23.81 -17.72
CA GLU A 513 14.22 -22.43 -17.21
C GLU A 513 14.07 -21.36 -18.31
N GLU A 514 14.32 -21.73 -19.57
CA GLU A 514 14.35 -20.81 -20.73
C GLU A 514 13.05 -20.74 -21.55
N ASN A 515 12.05 -21.63 -21.32
CA ASN A 515 10.81 -21.69 -22.15
C ASN A 515 9.56 -21.98 -21.30
N ASN A 516 8.98 -20.92 -20.70
CA ASN A 516 7.75 -20.99 -19.91
C ASN A 516 6.72 -19.90 -20.30
N TYR A 517 6.57 -19.64 -21.60
CA TYR A 517 5.59 -18.68 -22.12
C TYR A 517 4.20 -19.29 -22.13
N LEU A 518 3.33 -18.78 -21.27
CA LEU A 518 1.95 -19.22 -21.09
C LEU A 518 1.00 -18.20 -21.71
N LEU A 519 0.09 -18.69 -22.55
CA LEU A 519 -1.09 -17.96 -23.00
C LEU A 519 -2.33 -18.52 -22.30
N LEU A 520 -3.07 -17.64 -21.61
CA LEU A 520 -4.30 -17.96 -20.90
C LEU A 520 -5.23 -16.72 -20.85
N PRO A 521 -6.52 -16.89 -20.49
CA PRO A 521 -7.44 -15.77 -20.31
C PRO A 521 -6.90 -14.73 -19.31
N GLU A 522 -7.05 -13.44 -19.63
CA GLU A 522 -6.54 -12.33 -18.83
C GLU A 522 -6.99 -12.39 -17.35
N PRO A 523 -8.26 -12.69 -17.01
CA PRO A 523 -8.68 -12.77 -15.61
C PRO A 523 -7.92 -13.82 -14.78
N TYR A 524 -7.37 -14.85 -15.42
CA TYR A 524 -6.57 -15.89 -14.76
C TYR A 524 -5.09 -15.54 -14.75
N SER A 525 -4.64 -14.72 -15.70
CA SER A 525 -3.25 -14.28 -15.80
C SER A 525 -2.83 -13.43 -14.60
N PHE A 526 -3.77 -12.71 -13.98
CA PHE A 526 -3.52 -11.87 -12.81
C PHE A 526 -2.90 -12.61 -11.64
N GLU A 527 -3.12 -13.91 -11.48
CA GLU A 527 -2.68 -14.69 -10.31
C GLU A 527 -1.37 -15.46 -10.55
N ILE A 528 -1.06 -15.86 -11.79
CA ILE A 528 0.09 -16.71 -12.13
C ILE A 528 1.39 -16.05 -11.64
N ARG A 529 1.60 -14.78 -11.99
CA ARG A 529 2.84 -14.07 -11.63
C ARG A 529 2.90 -13.59 -10.18
N GLN A 530 1.76 -13.55 -9.49
CA GLN A 530 1.77 -13.37 -8.03
C GLN A 530 2.36 -14.60 -7.34
N TYR A 531 2.06 -15.80 -7.87
CA TYR A 531 2.60 -17.04 -7.35
C TYR A 531 4.08 -17.21 -7.71
N THR A 532 4.49 -16.93 -8.95
CA THR A 532 5.87 -17.19 -9.39
C THR A 532 6.35 -16.25 -10.48
N GLY A 533 7.64 -15.87 -10.46
CA GLY A 533 8.28 -15.12 -11.55
C GLY A 533 8.67 -16.00 -12.75
N LYS A 534 8.68 -17.32 -12.56
CA LYS A 534 9.21 -18.31 -13.52
C LYS A 534 8.36 -18.53 -14.76
N VAL A 535 7.09 -18.12 -14.72
CA VAL A 535 6.14 -18.26 -15.83
C VAL A 535 5.98 -16.92 -16.51
N ARG A 536 6.21 -16.88 -17.82
CA ARG A 536 6.07 -15.68 -18.65
C ARG A 536 4.68 -15.64 -19.22
N LEU A 537 4.01 -14.50 -19.16
CA LEU A 537 2.67 -14.34 -19.69
C LEU A 537 2.74 -13.61 -21.02
N VAL A 538 2.28 -14.27 -22.06
CA VAL A 538 2.22 -13.70 -23.42
C VAL A 538 1.18 -12.59 -23.50
N HIS A 539 0.15 -12.66 -22.65
CA HIS A 539 -0.88 -11.66 -22.52
C HIS A 539 -1.19 -11.38 -21.04
N GLY A 540 -1.12 -10.11 -20.66
CA GLY A 540 -1.34 -9.58 -19.31
C GLY A 540 -1.73 -8.10 -19.33
N LEU A 541 -2.03 -7.54 -18.16
CA LEU A 541 -2.73 -6.25 -18.01
C LEU A 541 -2.12 -5.06 -18.77
N TYR A 542 -0.79 -5.01 -18.91
CA TYR A 542 -0.10 -3.90 -19.59
C TYR A 542 0.49 -4.26 -20.95
N THR A 543 0.15 -5.44 -21.49
CA THR A 543 0.78 -6.00 -22.70
C THR A 543 0.73 -5.05 -23.91
N LYS A 544 -0.34 -4.28 -24.07
CA LYS A 544 -0.49 -3.29 -25.15
C LYS A 544 0.61 -2.23 -25.25
N HIS A 545 1.35 -2.00 -24.17
CA HIS A 545 2.39 -0.97 -24.13
C HIS A 545 3.73 -1.45 -24.70
N PHE A 546 3.88 -2.75 -24.96
CA PHE A 546 5.17 -3.35 -25.30
C PHE A 546 5.22 -3.95 -26.70
N TYR A 547 4.07 -4.28 -27.27
CA TYR A 547 3.96 -4.66 -28.67
C TYR A 547 3.75 -3.43 -29.54
N ASN A 548 4.28 -3.45 -30.77
CA ASN A 548 3.89 -2.45 -31.75
C ASN A 548 2.41 -2.66 -32.15
N LYS A 549 1.80 -1.66 -32.79
CA LYS A 549 0.36 -1.70 -33.11
C LYS A 549 -0.05 -2.95 -33.91
N GLU A 550 0.72 -3.33 -34.92
CA GLU A 550 0.41 -4.47 -35.79
C GLU A 550 0.59 -5.81 -35.05
N GLU A 551 1.63 -5.93 -34.24
CA GLU A 551 1.85 -7.10 -33.36
C GLU A 551 0.74 -7.25 -32.34
N TYR A 552 0.33 -6.14 -31.71
CA TYR A 552 -0.72 -6.17 -30.71
C TYR A 552 -2.07 -6.55 -31.33
N GLU A 553 -2.42 -6.02 -32.51
CA GLU A 553 -3.62 -6.44 -33.24
C GLU A 553 -3.60 -7.93 -33.60
N GLN A 554 -2.43 -8.51 -33.89
CA GLN A 554 -2.30 -9.95 -34.11
C GLN A 554 -2.48 -10.76 -32.82
N LEU A 555 -1.96 -10.27 -31.70
CA LEU A 555 -2.12 -10.90 -30.39
C LEU A 555 -3.59 -10.84 -29.93
N GLU A 556 -4.25 -9.71 -30.13
CA GLU A 556 -5.67 -9.52 -29.82
C GLU A 556 -6.53 -10.50 -30.62
N ARG A 557 -6.30 -10.63 -31.93
CA ARG A 557 -7.00 -11.63 -32.75
C ARG A 557 -6.73 -13.06 -32.33
N LEU A 558 -5.53 -13.39 -31.83
CA LEU A 558 -5.23 -14.71 -31.26
C LEU A 558 -6.04 -14.94 -29.98
N TYR A 559 -6.05 -13.93 -29.10
CA TYR A 559 -6.77 -13.96 -27.83
C TYR A 559 -8.29 -14.10 -28.05
N GLU A 560 -8.88 -13.28 -28.92
CA GLU A 560 -10.29 -13.33 -29.29
C GLU A 560 -10.69 -14.72 -29.80
N GLN A 561 -9.90 -15.31 -30.70
CA GLN A 561 -10.17 -16.64 -31.26
C GLN A 561 -10.19 -17.74 -30.18
N LEU A 562 -9.26 -17.69 -29.23
CA LEU A 562 -9.15 -18.71 -28.17
C LEU A 562 -10.17 -18.52 -27.05
N TYR A 563 -10.45 -17.29 -26.64
CA TYR A 563 -11.12 -17.01 -25.37
C TYR A 563 -12.46 -16.30 -25.47
N GLU A 564 -12.71 -15.58 -26.57
CA GLU A 564 -13.98 -14.85 -26.77
C GLU A 564 -14.89 -15.57 -27.77
N LEU A 565 -14.41 -15.70 -29.01
CA LEU A 565 -15.11 -16.40 -30.08
C LEU A 565 -15.05 -17.92 -29.90
N LYS A 566 -13.99 -18.43 -29.26
CA LYS A 566 -13.77 -19.86 -28.99
C LYS A 566 -13.82 -20.72 -30.27
N VAL A 567 -13.38 -20.16 -31.39
CA VAL A 567 -13.36 -20.80 -32.72
C VAL A 567 -12.06 -20.43 -33.44
N TRP A 568 -11.39 -21.40 -34.05
CA TRP A 568 -10.13 -21.19 -34.76
C TRP A 568 -9.94 -22.10 -35.97
N ASN A 569 -9.04 -21.69 -36.86
CA ASN A 569 -8.46 -22.57 -37.87
C ASN A 569 -7.13 -23.14 -37.32
N PRO A 570 -6.90 -24.47 -37.37
CA PRO A 570 -5.71 -25.10 -36.79
C PRO A 570 -4.38 -24.56 -37.31
N GLU A 571 -4.24 -24.36 -38.62
CA GLU A 571 -3.00 -23.87 -39.24
C GLU A 571 -2.70 -22.42 -38.82
N VAL A 572 -3.75 -21.58 -38.77
CA VAL A 572 -3.62 -20.18 -38.34
C VAL A 572 -3.25 -20.11 -36.85
N LEU A 573 -3.88 -20.92 -36.01
CA LEU A 573 -3.58 -20.99 -34.59
C LEU A 573 -2.13 -21.42 -34.37
N GLN A 574 -1.68 -22.48 -35.03
CA GLN A 574 -0.30 -22.96 -34.97
C GLN A 574 0.71 -21.85 -35.32
N LYS A 575 0.47 -21.13 -36.41
CA LYS A 575 1.36 -20.05 -36.87
C LYS A 575 1.44 -18.92 -35.85
N ARG A 576 0.31 -18.53 -35.27
CA ARG A 576 0.25 -17.45 -34.27
C ARG A 576 0.88 -17.83 -32.93
N LEU A 577 0.62 -19.05 -32.44
CA LEU A 577 1.27 -19.56 -31.22
C LEU A 577 2.80 -19.58 -31.38
N LYS A 578 3.30 -19.99 -32.56
CA LYS A 578 4.74 -19.95 -32.88
C LYS A 578 5.28 -18.53 -32.96
N TYR A 579 4.54 -17.60 -33.57
CA TYR A 579 4.95 -16.20 -33.71
C TYR A 579 5.14 -15.50 -32.36
N PHE A 580 4.23 -15.73 -31.40
CA PHE A 580 4.32 -15.16 -30.05
C PHE A 580 5.12 -16.02 -29.06
N HIS A 581 5.87 -17.01 -29.57
CA HIS A 581 6.71 -17.90 -28.76
C HIS A 581 5.96 -18.59 -27.61
N VAL A 582 4.68 -18.93 -27.81
CA VAL A 582 3.86 -19.61 -26.79
C VAL A 582 4.40 -21.03 -26.59
N ASP A 583 4.71 -21.40 -25.35
CA ASP A 583 5.14 -22.75 -24.96
C ASP A 583 3.98 -23.57 -24.39
N TYR A 584 3.08 -22.91 -23.66
CA TYR A 584 1.90 -23.52 -23.07
C TYR A 584 0.67 -22.68 -23.39
N VAL A 585 -0.42 -23.33 -23.79
CA VAL A 585 -1.69 -22.68 -24.06
C VAL A 585 -2.80 -23.31 -23.23
N TYR A 586 -3.50 -22.49 -22.48
CA TYR A 586 -4.74 -22.86 -21.79
C TYR A 586 -5.87 -22.86 -22.82
N ILE A 587 -6.66 -23.94 -22.89
CA ILE A 587 -7.85 -24.03 -23.72
C ILE A 587 -9.03 -24.52 -22.86
N PRO A 588 -10.15 -23.77 -22.79
CA PRO A 588 -11.34 -24.23 -22.08
C PRO A 588 -11.94 -25.49 -22.74
N ASN A 589 -12.35 -26.49 -21.96
CA ASN A 589 -12.75 -27.80 -22.50
C ASN A 589 -14.04 -27.76 -23.33
N ASP A 590 -14.93 -26.80 -23.07
CA ASP A 590 -16.16 -26.59 -23.84
C ASP A 590 -15.87 -26.22 -25.31
N THR A 591 -14.67 -25.71 -25.60
CA THR A 591 -14.26 -25.32 -26.96
C THR A 591 -13.71 -26.47 -27.80
N LEU A 592 -13.15 -27.50 -27.16
CA LEU A 592 -12.45 -28.59 -27.83
C LEU A 592 -13.37 -29.47 -28.70
N ARG A 593 -14.67 -29.50 -28.39
CA ARG A 593 -15.65 -30.32 -29.13
C ARG A 593 -15.97 -29.78 -30.52
N PHE A 594 -15.70 -28.50 -30.76
CA PHE A 594 -16.11 -27.79 -31.98
C PHE A 594 -14.93 -27.33 -32.84
N ASN A 595 -13.70 -27.64 -32.42
CA ASN A 595 -12.50 -27.18 -33.07
C ASN A 595 -11.50 -28.33 -33.23
N GLU A 596 -10.83 -28.35 -34.38
CA GLU A 596 -9.67 -29.22 -34.59
C GLU A 596 -8.44 -28.61 -33.91
N LEU A 597 -7.63 -29.44 -33.25
CA LEU A 597 -6.40 -28.99 -32.62
C LEU A 597 -5.24 -29.02 -33.62
N PRO A 598 -4.32 -28.04 -33.58
CA PRO A 598 -3.07 -28.13 -34.33
C PRO A 598 -2.25 -29.36 -33.96
N ASP A 599 -1.60 -29.98 -34.94
CA ASP A 599 -0.78 -31.19 -34.76
C ASP A 599 0.40 -30.99 -33.79
N ASN A 600 0.85 -29.75 -33.62
CA ASN A 600 1.95 -29.41 -32.73
C ASN A 600 1.51 -29.17 -31.27
N LEU A 601 0.22 -29.27 -30.94
CA LEU A 601 -0.25 -29.23 -29.56
C LEU A 601 -0.25 -30.63 -28.94
N LYS A 602 0.55 -30.82 -27.90
CA LYS A 602 0.52 -32.04 -27.08
C LYS A 602 -0.19 -31.77 -25.76
N LEU A 603 -1.06 -32.68 -25.35
CA LEU A 603 -1.69 -32.63 -24.04
C LEU A 603 -0.61 -32.54 -22.96
N PHE A 604 -0.66 -31.49 -22.14
CA PHE A 604 0.23 -31.32 -20.99
C PHE A 604 -0.46 -31.85 -19.73
N PHE A 605 -1.64 -31.32 -19.40
CA PHE A 605 -2.56 -31.92 -18.44
C PHE A 605 -4.00 -31.43 -18.66
N GLU A 606 -4.95 -32.17 -18.10
CA GLU A 606 -6.39 -31.90 -18.21
C GLU A 606 -7.05 -31.77 -16.82
N LYS A 607 -8.03 -30.88 -16.73
CA LYS A 607 -8.96 -30.69 -15.60
C LYS A 607 -10.39 -30.65 -16.13
N ASP A 608 -11.38 -30.63 -15.24
CA ASP A 608 -12.79 -30.74 -15.64
C ASP A 608 -13.23 -29.61 -16.59
N ASP A 609 -12.76 -28.39 -16.38
CA ASP A 609 -13.17 -27.17 -17.11
C ASP A 609 -12.14 -26.66 -18.14
N TYR A 610 -10.90 -27.15 -18.11
CA TYR A 610 -9.86 -26.74 -19.06
C TYR A 610 -8.77 -27.78 -19.27
N THR A 611 -8.06 -27.62 -20.39
CA THR A 611 -6.87 -28.39 -20.73
C THR A 611 -5.73 -27.43 -21.01
N VAL A 612 -4.53 -27.76 -20.52
CA VAL A 612 -3.30 -27.06 -20.91
C VAL A 612 -2.58 -27.93 -21.93
N PHE A 613 -2.21 -27.32 -23.05
CA PHE A 613 -1.42 -27.96 -24.10
C PHE A 613 -0.02 -27.37 -24.13
N LYS A 614 0.97 -28.21 -24.42
CA LYS A 614 2.33 -27.82 -24.75
C LYS A 614 2.46 -27.64 -26.25
N VAL A 615 3.02 -26.52 -26.67
CA VAL A 615 3.31 -26.20 -28.07
C VAL A 615 4.67 -26.79 -28.42
N MET A 616 4.67 -27.82 -29.25
CA MET A 616 5.90 -28.45 -29.73
C MET A 616 6.56 -27.55 -30.79
N ARG A 617 7.81 -27.16 -30.53
CA ARG A 617 8.66 -26.55 -31.55
C ARG A 617 9.28 -27.68 -32.39
N GLU A 618 9.18 -27.58 -33.70
CA GLU A 618 9.96 -28.46 -34.60
C GLU A 618 11.44 -28.30 -34.24
N ALA A 619 12.18 -29.40 -34.15
CA ALA A 619 13.61 -29.34 -33.94
C ALA A 619 14.22 -28.51 -35.08
N THR A 620 14.77 -27.34 -34.75
CA THR A 620 15.64 -26.61 -35.66
C THR A 620 16.87 -27.47 -35.88
N ASN A 621 16.93 -28.13 -37.05
CA ASN A 621 18.13 -28.79 -37.55
C ASN A 621 19.25 -27.80 -37.77
#